data_AF-A0A9W4LAW3-F1
#
_entry.id   AF-A0A9W4LAW3-F1
#
_cell.length_a   1.000
_cell.length_b   1.000
_cell.length_c   1.000
_cell.angle_alpha   90.00
_cell.angle_beta   90.00
_cell.angle_gamma   90.00
#
_symmetry.space_group_name_H-M   'P 1'
#
loop_
_entity.id
_entity.type
_entity.pdbx_description
1 polymer ?
#
loop_
_entity_poly.entity_id
_entity_poly.type
_entity_poly.pdbx_seq_one_letter_code
_entity_poly.pdbx_strand_id
1 'polypeptide(L)' 'MGYKIFSIIFILCGLFVMWFAIFGKKKEIKEIGIPTNFIDVVLMMIYKLLPSIIRKILLFALGLSISIGFTYILIKL' A
#
# COMPACT_ATOMS: atom_id res chain seq x y z
N MET A 1 -8.58 -26.59 0.50
CA MET A 1 -9.47 -25.42 0.71
C MET A 1 -8.76 -24.18 1.27
N GLY A 2 -7.88 -24.28 2.29
CA GLY A 2 -7.33 -23.10 3.00
C GLY A 2 -6.57 -22.08 2.13
N TYR A 3 -5.80 -22.53 1.15
CA TYR A 3 -4.99 -21.66 0.28
C TYR A 3 -5.83 -20.73 -0.62
N LYS A 4 -7.03 -21.17 -1.01
CA LYS A 4 -7.96 -20.37 -1.81
C LYS A 4 -8.55 -19.24 -0.96
N ILE A 5 -8.93 -19.54 0.28
CA ILE A 5 -9.45 -18.55 1.25
C ILE A 5 -8.37 -17.52 1.59
N PHE A 6 -7.14 -17.96 1.83
CA PHE A 6 -6.02 -17.06 2.09
C PHE A 6 -5.75 -16.11 0.93
N SER A 7 -5.76 -16.61 -0.31
CA SER A 7 -5.57 -15.77 -1.50
C SER A 7 -6.70 -14.76 -1.68
N ILE A 8 -7.95 -15.13 -1.40
CA ILE A 8 -9.10 -14.22 -1.45
C ILE A 8 -8.95 -13.06 -0.44
N ILE A 9 -8.50 -13.36 0.79
CA ILE A 9 -8.26 -12.34 1.82
C ILE A 9 -7.18 -11.34 1.35
N PHE A 10 -6.11 -11.83 0.73
CA PHE A 10 -5.05 -10.96 0.20
C PHE A 10 -5.49 -10.13 -1.01
N ILE A 11 -6.37 -10.66 -1.87
CA ILE A 11 -6.99 -9.90 -2.96
C ILE A 11 -7.86 -8.77 -2.42
N LEU A 12 -8.69 -9.06 -1.41
CA LEU A 12 -9.49 -8.07 -0.68
C LEU A 12 -8.62 -7.02 0.00
N CYS A 13 -7.50 -7.43 0.60
CA CYS A 13 -6.53 -6.52 1.20
C CYS A 13 -5.91 -5.59 0.14
N GLY A 14 -5.50 -6.12 -1.03
CA GLY A 14 -5.00 -5.33 -2.14
C GLY A 14 -6.01 -4.29 -2.63
N LEU A 15 -7.28 -4.69 -2.79
CA LEU A 15 -8.38 -3.78 -3.15
C LEU A 15 -8.61 -2.70 -2.07
N PHE A 16 -8.51 -3.06 -0.79
CA PHE A 16 -8.64 -2.10 0.31
C PHE A 16 -7.50 -1.06 0.30
N VAL A 17 -6.26 -1.48 0.02
CA VAL A 17 -5.11 -0.58 -0.13
C VAL A 17 -5.31 0.37 -1.32
N MET A 18 -5.86 -0.12 -2.45
CA MET A 18 -6.20 0.72 -3.60
C MET A 18 -7.29 1.73 -3.28
N TRP A 19 -8.33 1.31 -2.55
CA TRP A 19 -9.38 2.20 -2.06
C TRP A 19 -8.80 3.29 -1.15
N PHE A 20 -7.91 2.93 -0.23
CA PHE A 20 -7.23 3.88 0.64
C PHE A 20 -6.30 4.83 -0.14
N ALA A 21 -5.71 4.40 -1.25
CA ALA A 21 -4.93 5.27 -2.12
C ALA A 21 -5.80 6.34 -2.82
N ILE A 22 -7.00 5.96 -3.28
CA ILE A 22 -7.94 6.86 -3.97
C ILE A 22 -8.60 7.81 -2.96
N PHE A 23 -9.27 7.25 -1.95
CA PHE A 23 -10.12 7.96 -0.99
C PHE A 23 -9.38 8.42 0.27
N GLY A 24 -8.15 7.96 0.49
CA GLY A 24 -7.32 8.43 1.60
C GLY A 24 -7.12 9.94 1.50
N LYS A 25 -7.81 10.67 2.37
CA LYS A 25 -7.57 12.11 2.57
C LYS A 25 -6.14 12.31 3.06
N LYS A 26 -5.56 13.46 2.74
CA LYS A 26 -4.29 13.95 3.31
C LYS A 26 -4.44 13.99 4.84
N LYS A 27 -4.14 12.91 5.54
CA LYS A 27 -3.69 13.06 6.93
C LYS A 27 -2.34 13.75 6.80
N GLU A 28 -2.34 15.02 7.16
CA GLU A 28 -1.14 15.83 7.25
C GLU A 28 -0.17 15.08 8.15
N ILE A 29 0.85 14.49 7.55
CA ILE A 29 2.01 13.96 8.27
C ILE A 29 2.84 15.17 8.66
N LYS A 30 2.30 16.01 9.54
CA LYS A 30 2.98 17.22 10.03
C LYS A 30 3.86 16.96 11.25
N GLU A 31 3.83 15.74 11.79
CA GLU A 31 4.53 15.44 13.05
C GLU A 31 5.26 14.09 13.01
N ILE A 32 5.95 13.76 11.91
CA ILE A 32 7.10 12.85 12.08
C ILE A 32 8.22 13.73 12.62
N GLY A 33 8.34 13.73 13.95
CA GLY A 33 9.46 14.32 14.67
C GLY A 33 10.80 13.70 14.26
N ILE A 34 11.87 14.14 14.93
CA ILE A 34 13.26 13.75 14.63
C ILE A 34 13.35 12.22 14.39
N PRO A 35 13.77 11.76 13.20
CA PRO A 35 13.76 10.35 12.87
C PRO A 35 14.75 9.59 13.77
N THR A 36 14.23 8.71 14.61
CA THR A 36 15.04 7.86 15.51
C THR A 36 15.42 6.53 14.86
N ASN A 37 14.76 6.14 13.77
CA ASN A 37 14.97 4.87 13.09
C ASN A 37 15.13 5.01 11.56
N PHE A 38 15.82 4.05 10.93
CA PHE A 38 16.02 4.02 9.48
C PHE A 38 14.69 4.02 8.70
N ILE A 39 13.67 3.36 9.24
CA ILE A 39 12.32 3.32 8.67
C ILE A 39 11.69 4.73 8.65
N ASP A 40 11.90 5.52 9.71
CA ASP A 40 11.43 6.91 9.77
C ASP A 40 12.19 7.81 8.79
N VAL A 41 13.49 7.58 8.58
CA VAL A 41 14.26 8.31 7.56
C VAL A 41 13.74 8.00 6.16
N VAL A 42 13.46 6.73 5.85
CA VAL A 42 12.89 6.32 4.55
C VAL A 42 11.47 6.89 4.38
N LEU A 43 10.62 6.81 5.40
CA LEU A 43 9.29 7.40 5.38
C LEU A 43 9.36 8.92 5.22
N MET A 44 10.24 9.61 5.95
CA MET A 44 10.44 11.05 5.85
C MET A 44 10.96 11.46 4.48
N MET A 45 11.92 10.72 3.89
CA MET A 45 12.35 10.95 2.50
C MET A 45 11.19 10.76 1.53
N ILE A 46 10.42 9.68 1.66
CA ILE A 46 9.27 9.42 0.79
C ILE A 46 8.23 10.53 0.94
N TYR A 47 7.93 11.00 2.16
CA TYR A 47 6.93 12.04 2.38
C TYR A 47 7.39 13.46 2.05
N LYS A 48 8.68 13.75 2.18
CA LYS A 48 9.25 15.06 1.89
C LYS A 48 9.59 15.21 0.40
N LEU A 49 9.93 14.11 -0.27
CA LEU A 49 10.34 14.09 -1.68
C LEU A 49 9.17 13.80 -2.62
N LEU A 50 8.20 12.96 -2.22
CA LEU A 50 7.06 12.65 -3.10
C LEU A 50 5.88 13.59 -2.84
N PRO A 51 5.40 14.30 -3.88
CA PRO A 51 4.10 14.96 -3.86
C PRO A 51 3.01 13.99 -3.45
N SER A 52 1.95 14.53 -2.82
CA SER A 52 0.77 13.76 -2.41
C SER A 52 0.16 12.90 -3.53
N ILE A 53 0.34 13.31 -4.80
CA ILE A 53 -0.09 12.54 -5.98
C ILE A 53 0.76 11.28 -6.16
N ILE A 54 2.09 11.40 -6.10
CA ILE A 54 2.99 10.26 -6.36
C ILE A 54 2.82 9.21 -5.27
N ARG A 55 2.65 9.61 -4.00
CA ARG A 55 2.35 8.68 -2.90
C ARG A 55 1.07 7.87 -3.14
N LYS A 56 0.02 8.50 -3.65
CA LYS A 56 -1.24 7.81 -4.01
C LYS A 56 -1.02 6.82 -5.14
N ILE A 57 -0.30 7.21 -6.18
CA ILE A 57 0.02 6.33 -7.32
C ILE A 57 0.84 5.14 -6.84
N LEU A 58 1.80 5.34 -5.93
CA LEU A 58 2.67 4.29 -5.41
C LEU A 58 1.90 3.30 -4.52
N LEU A 59 1.03 3.80 -3.62
CA LEU A 59 0.11 2.98 -2.83
C LEU A 59 -0.89 2.21 -3.70
N PHE A 60 -1.40 2.85 -4.76
CA PHE A 60 -2.30 2.22 -5.71
C PHE A 60 -1.58 1.11 -6.49
N ALA A 61 -0.38 1.35 -6.99
CA ALA A 61 0.45 0.37 -7.70
C ALA A 61 0.83 -0.82 -6.80
N LEU A 62 1.11 -0.57 -5.52
CA LEU A 62 1.34 -1.62 -4.51
C LEU A 62 0.10 -2.50 -4.33
N GLY A 63 -1.06 -1.90 -4.07
CA GLY A 63 -2.32 -2.64 -3.92
C GLY A 63 -2.69 -3.42 -5.19
N LEU A 64 -2.47 -2.82 -6.37
CA LEU A 64 -2.69 -3.44 -7.67
C LEU A 64 -1.78 -4.67 -7.88
N SER A 65 -0.49 -4.55 -7.57
CA SER A 65 0.48 -5.64 -7.70
C SER A 65 0.15 -6.80 -6.77
N ILE A 66 -0.26 -6.51 -5.53
CA ILE A 66 -0.68 -7.53 -4.56
C ILE A 66 -1.96 -8.22 -5.07
N SER A 67 -2.96 -7.46 -5.49
CA SER A 67 -4.24 -8.01 -5.97
C SER A 67 -4.04 -8.91 -7.20
N ILE A 68 -3.26 -8.46 -8.19
CA ILE A 68 -2.96 -9.25 -9.40
C ILE A 68 -2.11 -10.47 -9.05
N GLY A 69 -1.08 -10.33 -8.22
CA GLY A 69 -0.20 -11.43 -7.84
C GLY A 69 -0.96 -12.56 -7.17
N PHE A 70 -1.81 -12.24 -6.19
CA PHE A 70 -2.63 -13.24 -5.51
C PHE A 70 -3.76 -13.79 -6.37
N THR A 71 -4.30 -13.00 -7.31
CA THR A 71 -5.27 -13.49 -8.30
C THR A 71 -4.63 -14.50 -9.25
N TYR A 72 -3.41 -14.23 -9.73
CA TYR A 72 -2.67 -15.17 -10.56
C TYR A 72 -2.35 -16.46 -9.80
N ILE A 73 -1.93 -16.35 -8.53
CA ILE A 73 -1.70 -17.51 -7.65
C ILE A 73 -3.00 -18.30 -7.46
N LEU A 74 -4.14 -17.63 -7.24
CA LEU A 74 -5.45 -18.27 -7.07
C LEU A 74 -5.90 -19.03 -8.33
N ILE A 75 -5.67 -18.47 -9.51
CA ILE A 75 -6.05 -19.10 -10.80
C ILE A 75 -5.13 -20.29 -11.12
N LYS A 76 -3.84 -20.20 -10.76
CA LYS A 76 -2.85 -21.26 -11.03
C LYS A 76 -2.95 -22.46 -10.07
N LEU A 77 -3.78 -22.37 -9.01
CA LEU A 77 -3.81 -23.29 -7.86
C LEU A 77 -5.15 -24.01 -7.67
#